data_AF-A0A365N9Z1-F1
#
_entry.id   AF-A0A365N9Z1-F1
#
_cell.length_a   1.000
_cell.length_b   1.000
_cell.length_c   1.000
_cell.angle_alpha   90.00
_cell.angle_beta   90.00
_cell.angle_gamma   90.00
#
_symmetry.space_group_name_H-M   'P 1'
#
loop_
_entity.id
_entity.type
_entity.pdbx_description
1 polymer ?
#
loop_
_entity_poly.entity_id
_entity_poly.type
_entity_poly.pdbx_seq_one_letter_code
_entity_poly.pdbx_strand_id
1 'polypeptide(L)'
;MRPSHANIGFWLVWFTALIWSYHNSYDDPSSFFYKSRIAFNRRYSALREKQVDEYLEREIFPVAHKQRTEVQVDNEFLCIGIPSINRTTSGFLAHTVGSLVDTLTPNERNQIHIVVLLADKDPTKHFAYGKDWLFGLADDVLVYSNDSKTDSKLNYKVLPHDVRGMGRSNDRVENIRLDHSVLFEACRRRDPTYFALIEDDIIATPDWFTRFKKGVIEVEQKATDAHQDWMYLRLFYSEIFMGWNNEEIFDYLKVVILGYTALIACLLLALRCRQRRHAGSFATKDFAQTVALLLGLWIPACLALAFVSGRITLHRLFTRSPTVREMPRYGCCAQGLVFPNHHLQNLQDFLREPPFQFPGDMIMEDYARDHGLSKWALDPSVLQHVGLVESSDGPRRAEVWNFSFERLKGSLA
;
A
#
# COMPACT_ATOMS: atom_id res chain seq x y z
N MET A 1 -24.17 -28.14 31.01
CA MET A 1 -22.72 -28.42 31.08
C MET A 1 -22.21 -27.92 32.43
N ARG A 2 -21.40 -28.68 33.16
CA ARG A 2 -20.84 -28.19 34.43
C ARG A 2 -19.89 -27.01 34.14
N PRO A 3 -19.91 -25.92 34.93
CA PRO A 3 -19.02 -24.77 34.72
C PRO A 3 -17.54 -25.15 34.62
N SER A 4 -17.11 -26.18 35.35
CA SER A 4 -15.75 -26.73 35.30
C SER A 4 -15.36 -27.26 33.91
N HIS A 5 -16.23 -28.03 33.25
CA HIS A 5 -15.94 -28.56 31.91
C HIS A 5 -15.90 -27.44 30.87
N ALA A 6 -16.78 -26.45 31.00
CA ALA A 6 -16.79 -25.27 30.13
C ALA A 6 -15.50 -24.45 30.28
N ASN A 7 -15.03 -24.28 31.51
CA ASN A 7 -13.77 -23.59 31.80
C ASN A 7 -12.56 -24.35 31.22
N ILE A 8 -12.51 -25.68 31.35
CA ILE A 8 -11.43 -26.49 30.74
C ILE A 8 -11.44 -26.33 29.22
N GLY A 9 -12.61 -26.43 28.58
CA GLY A 9 -12.75 -26.24 27.14
C GLY A 9 -12.30 -24.86 26.68
N PHE A 10 -12.69 -23.80 27.40
CA PHE A 10 -12.24 -22.44 27.14
C PHE A 10 -10.71 -22.33 27.17
N TRP A 11 -10.08 -22.81 28.24
CA TRP A 11 -8.62 -22.71 28.37
C TRP A 11 -7.87 -23.50 27.31
N LEU A 12 -8.37 -24.67 26.90
CA LEU A 12 -7.78 -25.42 25.78
C LEU A 12 -7.78 -24.58 24.50
N VAL A 13 -8.93 -23.99 24.14
CA VAL A 13 -9.04 -23.11 22.95
C VAL A 13 -8.14 -21.88 23.09
N TRP A 14 -8.12 -21.26 24.27
CA TRP A 14 -7.32 -20.07 24.54
C TRP A 14 -5.81 -20.37 24.42
N PHE A 15 -5.33 -21.48 24.97
CA PHE A 15 -3.92 -21.88 24.84
C PHE A 15 -3.56 -22.27 23.41
N THR A 16 -4.44 -22.92 22.67
CA THR A 16 -4.23 -23.16 21.23
C THR A 16 -4.10 -21.85 20.47
N ALA A 17 -4.96 -20.87 20.74
CA ALA A 17 -4.89 -19.54 20.10
C ALA A 17 -3.64 -18.74 20.52
N LEU A 18 -3.18 -18.89 21.77
CA LEU A 18 -1.91 -18.33 22.24
C LEU A 18 -0.71 -18.93 21.50
N ILE A 19 -0.65 -20.26 21.38
CA ILE A 19 0.41 -20.94 20.63
C ILE A 19 0.38 -20.52 19.16
N TRP A 20 -0.80 -20.46 18.55
CA TRP A 20 -0.95 -19.95 17.19
C TRP A 20 -0.41 -18.52 17.07
N SER A 21 -0.73 -17.64 18.01
CA SER A 21 -0.27 -16.24 18.03
C SER A 21 1.25 -16.16 18.18
N TYR A 22 1.85 -16.98 19.04
CA TYR A 22 3.31 -17.07 19.19
C TYR A 22 4.02 -17.39 17.87
N HIS A 23 3.44 -18.29 17.06
CA HIS A 23 4.02 -18.67 15.77
C HIS A 23 3.66 -17.74 14.61
N ASN A 24 2.55 -17.00 14.69
CA ASN A 24 2.01 -16.22 13.58
C ASN A 24 2.08 -14.70 13.78
N SER A 25 2.62 -14.21 14.89
CA SER A 25 2.66 -12.76 15.19
C SER A 25 4.09 -12.23 15.37
N TYR A 26 5.10 -12.94 14.84
CA TYR A 26 6.51 -12.56 14.99
C TYR A 26 6.93 -11.39 14.08
N ASP A 27 6.14 -11.07 13.06
CA ASP A 27 6.37 -9.98 12.09
C ASP A 27 5.37 -8.83 12.27
N ASP A 28 4.67 -8.79 13.40
CA ASP A 28 3.77 -7.69 13.74
C ASP A 28 4.43 -6.83 14.82
N PRO A 29 4.85 -5.58 14.52
CA PRO A 29 5.49 -4.70 15.50
C PRO A 29 4.63 -4.38 16.73
N SER A 30 3.31 -4.58 16.65
CA SER A 30 2.37 -4.36 17.76
C SER A 30 2.09 -5.60 18.60
N SER A 31 2.67 -6.73 18.24
CA SER A 31 2.56 -8.01 18.95
C SER A 31 3.64 -8.14 20.03
N PHE A 32 3.29 -8.78 21.14
CA PHE A 32 4.25 -9.18 22.16
C PHE A 32 5.29 -10.18 21.62
N PHE A 33 4.91 -10.95 20.59
CA PHE A 33 5.76 -11.99 20.00
C PHE A 33 6.67 -11.47 18.88
N TYR A 34 6.71 -10.15 18.65
CA TYR A 34 7.49 -9.51 17.59
C TYR A 34 8.98 -9.84 17.66
N LYS A 35 9.57 -10.17 16.50
CA LYS A 35 10.98 -10.50 16.33
C LYS A 35 11.58 -9.67 15.19
N SER A 36 12.04 -8.46 15.52
CA SER A 36 12.62 -7.52 14.55
C SER A 36 13.72 -8.13 13.66
N ARG A 37 14.51 -9.07 14.18
CA ARG A 37 15.58 -9.74 13.42
C ARG A 37 15.09 -10.54 12.21
N ILE A 38 13.85 -11.04 12.22
CA ILE A 38 13.31 -11.90 11.15
C ILE A 38 12.04 -11.31 10.50
N ALA A 39 11.48 -10.25 11.07
CA ALA A 39 10.26 -9.60 10.58
C ALA A 39 10.45 -8.94 9.21
N PHE A 40 11.65 -8.44 8.94
CA PHE A 40 12.03 -7.77 7.68
C PHE A 40 12.70 -8.73 6.68
N ASN A 41 12.58 -10.04 6.88
CA ASN A 41 13.12 -10.99 5.92
C ASN A 41 12.32 -10.90 4.61
N ARG A 42 13.03 -10.58 3.52
CA ARG A 42 12.50 -10.63 2.15
C ARG A 42 12.15 -12.07 1.81
N ARG A 43 10.87 -12.35 1.56
CA ARG A 43 10.35 -13.67 1.20
C ARG A 43 9.62 -13.58 -0.12
N TYR A 44 8.45 -12.96 -0.12
CA TYR A 44 7.62 -12.86 -1.31
C TYR A 44 8.19 -11.79 -2.26
N SER A 45 8.74 -10.68 -1.75
CA SER A 45 9.43 -9.70 -2.61
C SER A 45 10.62 -10.31 -3.35
N ALA A 46 11.42 -11.15 -2.66
CA ALA A 46 12.58 -11.83 -3.24
C ALA A 46 12.17 -12.87 -4.29
N LEU A 47 11.06 -13.58 -4.05
CA LEU A 47 10.46 -14.46 -5.05
C LEU A 47 10.02 -13.67 -6.29
N ARG A 48 9.38 -12.51 -6.10
CA ARG A 48 8.94 -11.67 -7.23
C ARG A 48 10.08 -11.08 -8.02
N GLU A 49 11.14 -10.58 -7.37
CA GLU A 49 12.34 -10.12 -8.07
C GLU A 49 12.91 -11.21 -8.98
N LYS A 50 13.03 -12.45 -8.48
CA LYS A 50 13.51 -13.56 -9.30
C LYS A 50 12.60 -13.83 -10.53
N GLN A 51 11.29 -13.77 -10.35
CA GLN A 51 10.34 -13.95 -11.46
C GLN A 51 10.45 -12.83 -12.50
N VAL A 52 10.72 -11.60 -12.05
CA VAL A 52 10.94 -10.46 -12.95
C VAL A 52 12.29 -10.60 -13.66
N ASP A 53 13.35 -11.04 -12.98
CA ASP A 53 14.64 -11.35 -13.62
C ASP A 53 14.46 -12.34 -14.77
N GLU A 54 13.75 -13.45 -14.53
CA GLU A 54 13.44 -14.45 -15.56
C GLU A 54 12.66 -13.86 -16.74
N TYR A 55 11.73 -12.93 -16.49
CA TYR A 55 11.00 -12.21 -17.54
C TYR A 55 11.92 -11.27 -18.34
N LEU A 56 12.72 -10.45 -17.66
CA LEU A 56 13.61 -9.48 -18.29
C LEU A 56 14.65 -10.18 -19.17
N GLU A 57 15.26 -11.26 -18.68
CA GLU A 57 16.25 -12.06 -19.41
C GLU A 57 15.64 -12.75 -20.63
N ARG A 58 14.39 -13.21 -20.55
CA ARG A 58 13.75 -13.95 -21.65
C ARG A 58 13.15 -13.03 -22.71
N GLU A 59 12.46 -11.97 -22.30
CA GLU A 59 11.55 -11.22 -23.17
C GLU A 59 12.07 -9.84 -23.58
N ILE A 60 12.96 -9.25 -22.77
CA ILE A 60 13.34 -7.83 -22.88
C ILE A 60 14.80 -7.69 -23.32
N PHE A 61 15.75 -8.25 -22.57
CA PHE A 61 17.18 -8.10 -22.88
C PHE A 61 17.62 -8.68 -24.23
N PRO A 62 17.04 -9.79 -24.74
CA PRO A 62 17.45 -10.34 -26.05
C PRO A 62 16.95 -9.53 -27.25
N VAL A 63 15.99 -8.62 -27.07
CA VAL A 63 15.32 -7.95 -28.19
C VAL A 63 15.77 -6.50 -28.31
N ALA A 64 16.47 -6.19 -29.41
CA ALA A 64 16.74 -4.80 -29.78
C ALA A 64 15.43 -4.15 -30.27
N HIS A 65 14.96 -3.14 -29.53
CA HIS A 65 13.78 -2.33 -29.85
C HIS A 65 12.50 -3.12 -30.21
N LYS A 66 11.79 -3.65 -29.20
CA LYS A 66 10.35 -3.94 -29.35
C LYS A 66 9.61 -2.61 -29.50
N GLN A 67 9.37 -2.17 -30.73
CA GLN A 67 8.30 -1.21 -30.96
C GLN A 67 6.99 -1.90 -30.61
N ARG A 68 6.34 -1.37 -29.58
CA ARG A 68 4.99 -1.77 -29.23
C ARG A 68 4.08 -1.52 -30.43
N THR A 69 3.32 -2.52 -30.84
CA THR A 69 2.23 -2.30 -31.78
C THR A 69 1.18 -1.48 -31.04
N GLU A 70 1.18 -0.15 -31.24
CA GLU A 70 0.14 0.72 -30.71
C GLU A 70 -1.19 0.26 -31.29
N VAL A 71 -1.98 -0.42 -30.46
CA VAL A 71 -3.40 -0.57 -30.71
C VAL A 71 -4.01 0.73 -30.20
N GLN A 72 -4.70 1.45 -31.07
CA GLN A 72 -5.43 2.65 -30.68
C GLN A 72 -6.49 2.22 -29.65
N VAL A 73 -6.27 2.55 -28.38
CA VAL A 73 -7.23 2.33 -27.31
C VAL A 73 -7.99 3.62 -27.13
N ASP A 74 -9.31 3.58 -27.33
CA ASP A 74 -10.20 4.68 -26.97
C ASP A 74 -10.13 4.84 -25.44
N ASN A 75 -9.52 5.94 -25.00
CA ASN A 75 -9.28 6.34 -23.61
C ASN A 75 -8.26 5.48 -22.84
N GLU A 76 -7.10 6.08 -22.56
CA GLU A 76 -6.08 5.50 -21.70
C GLU A 76 -6.59 5.37 -20.26
N PHE A 77 -6.55 4.16 -19.71
CA PHE A 77 -7.10 3.93 -18.38
C PHE A 77 -6.16 4.42 -17.27
N LEU A 78 -4.86 4.17 -17.41
CA LEU A 78 -3.86 4.48 -16.41
C LEU A 78 -2.56 5.00 -17.05
N CYS A 79 -2.16 6.22 -16.69
CA CYS A 79 -0.80 6.69 -16.98
C CYS A 79 0.06 6.57 -15.71
N ILE A 80 1.21 5.91 -15.81
CA ILE A 80 2.13 5.65 -14.70
C ILE A 80 3.35 6.54 -14.85
N GLY A 81 3.60 7.41 -13.88
CA GLY A 81 4.81 8.21 -13.79
C GLY A 81 5.79 7.63 -12.79
N ILE A 82 7.04 7.40 -13.22
CA ILE A 82 8.12 6.84 -12.38
C ILE A 82 9.32 7.78 -12.41
N PRO A 83 9.62 8.51 -11.32
CA PRO A 83 10.85 9.27 -11.20
C PRO A 83 11.98 8.33 -10.76
N SER A 84 13.13 8.44 -11.41
CA SER A 84 14.33 7.65 -11.10
C SER A 84 15.52 8.58 -11.03
N ILE A 85 16.32 8.44 -9.97
CA ILE A 85 17.61 9.11 -9.86
C ILE A 85 18.69 8.11 -9.49
N ASN A 86 19.91 8.31 -10.00
CA ASN A 86 20.99 7.36 -9.77
C ASN A 86 21.51 7.41 -8.33
N ARG A 87 20.85 6.68 -7.42
CA ARG A 87 21.24 6.57 -6.00
C ARG A 87 22.11 5.36 -5.72
N THR A 88 21.97 4.29 -6.50
CA THR A 88 22.59 2.98 -6.24
C THR A 88 22.90 2.23 -7.54
N THR A 89 23.77 1.23 -7.48
CA THR A 89 24.12 0.33 -8.58
C THR A 89 23.08 -0.81 -8.80
N SER A 90 21.96 -0.79 -8.08
CA SER A 90 20.94 -1.83 -8.11
C SER A 90 19.97 -1.61 -9.27
N GLY A 91 19.57 -2.70 -9.95
CA GLY A 91 18.60 -2.70 -11.04
C GLY A 91 17.15 -2.39 -10.63
N PHE A 92 16.93 -1.57 -9.61
CA PHE A 92 15.61 -1.28 -9.03
C PHE A 92 14.61 -0.80 -10.08
N LEU A 93 15.00 0.17 -10.92
CA LEU A 93 14.10 0.67 -11.97
C LEU A 93 13.68 -0.45 -12.94
N ALA A 94 14.59 -1.36 -13.31
CA ALA A 94 14.27 -2.47 -14.20
C ALA A 94 13.29 -3.44 -13.52
N HIS A 95 13.48 -3.73 -12.22
CA HIS A 95 12.56 -4.55 -11.44
C HIS A 95 11.19 -3.90 -11.26
N THR A 96 11.15 -2.60 -10.96
CA THR A 96 9.91 -1.83 -10.83
C THR A 96 9.11 -1.88 -12.11
N VAL A 97 9.68 -1.39 -13.22
CA VAL A 97 8.96 -1.33 -14.50
C VAL A 97 8.64 -2.74 -15.01
N GLY A 98 9.59 -3.68 -14.86
CA GLY A 98 9.39 -5.09 -15.21
C GLY A 98 8.23 -5.73 -14.47
N SER A 99 8.16 -5.56 -13.14
CA SER A 99 7.10 -6.14 -12.30
C SER A 99 5.71 -5.55 -12.58
N LEU A 100 5.64 -4.32 -13.09
CA LEU A 100 4.38 -3.71 -13.50
C LEU A 100 3.83 -4.31 -14.80
N VAL A 101 4.67 -4.93 -15.64
CA VAL A 101 4.27 -5.40 -16.98
C VAL A 101 4.40 -6.90 -17.22
N ASP A 102 5.24 -7.62 -16.48
CA ASP A 102 5.63 -9.01 -16.74
C ASP A 102 4.47 -10.01 -16.83
N THR A 103 3.37 -9.69 -16.15
CA THR A 103 2.22 -10.55 -15.94
C THR A 103 0.94 -9.98 -16.55
N LEU A 104 1.02 -8.81 -17.20
CA LEU A 104 -0.10 -8.22 -17.90
C LEU A 104 -0.38 -8.96 -19.21
N THR A 105 -1.65 -9.21 -19.48
CA THR A 105 -2.07 -9.59 -20.84
C THR A 105 -1.81 -8.44 -21.82
N PRO A 106 -1.69 -8.71 -23.14
CA PRO A 106 -1.54 -7.64 -24.13
C PRO A 106 -2.64 -6.56 -24.05
N ASN A 107 -3.87 -6.96 -23.73
CA ASN A 107 -4.99 -6.05 -23.56
C ASN A 107 -4.86 -5.17 -22.31
N GLU A 108 -4.36 -5.72 -21.20
CA GLU A 108 -4.09 -4.94 -19.98
C GLU A 108 -2.91 -4.00 -20.17
N ARG A 109 -1.82 -4.48 -20.81
CA ARG A 109 -0.69 -3.62 -21.16
C ARG A 109 -1.15 -2.43 -22.00
N ASN A 110 -2.06 -2.64 -22.96
CA ASN A 110 -2.72 -1.63 -23.80
C ASN A 110 -3.56 -0.59 -23.06
N GLN A 111 -3.96 -0.85 -21.82
CA GLN A 111 -4.67 0.12 -21.00
C GLN A 111 -3.73 0.99 -20.15
N ILE A 112 -2.43 0.69 -20.16
CA ILE A 112 -1.43 1.44 -19.38
C ILE A 112 -0.41 2.13 -20.29
N HIS A 113 0.00 3.33 -19.87
CA HIS A 113 1.12 4.07 -20.45
C HIS A 113 2.14 4.37 -19.36
N ILE A 114 3.40 4.02 -19.59
CA ILE A 114 4.46 4.17 -18.60
C ILE A 114 5.40 5.29 -19.04
N VAL A 115 5.50 6.32 -18.20
CA VAL A 115 6.39 7.47 -18.35
C VAL A 115 7.48 7.36 -17.28
N VAL A 116 8.73 7.19 -17.71
CA VAL A 116 9.89 7.17 -16.81
C VAL A 116 10.64 8.49 -16.93
N LEU A 117 10.87 9.18 -15.82
CA LEU A 117 11.73 10.36 -15.75
C LEU A 117 13.09 9.97 -15.17
N LEU A 118 14.15 10.11 -15.96
CA LEU A 118 15.52 10.07 -15.46
C LEU A 118 15.84 11.48 -14.93
N ALA A 119 15.65 11.68 -13.63
CA ALA A 119 15.65 12.98 -12.97
C ALA A 119 17.06 13.50 -12.60
N ASP A 120 18.13 12.77 -12.93
CA ASP A 120 19.50 13.25 -12.76
C ASP A 120 19.73 14.56 -13.51
N LYS A 121 20.51 15.46 -12.89
CA LYS A 121 20.93 16.72 -13.52
C LYS A 121 21.66 16.50 -14.84
N ASP A 122 22.46 15.43 -14.90
CA ASP A 122 23.10 14.94 -16.10
C ASP A 122 22.54 13.55 -16.37
N PRO A 123 21.62 13.41 -17.34
CA PRO A 123 20.93 12.14 -17.58
C PRO A 123 21.88 11.04 -18.04
N THR A 124 23.03 11.40 -18.62
CA THR A 124 24.04 10.42 -19.09
C THR A 124 24.70 9.64 -17.94
N LYS A 125 24.61 10.17 -16.72
CA LYS A 125 25.10 9.50 -15.51
C LYS A 125 24.12 8.48 -14.96
N HIS A 126 22.86 8.47 -15.39
CA HIS A 126 21.88 7.51 -14.91
C HIS A 126 22.15 6.11 -15.48
N PHE A 127 22.12 5.07 -14.64
CA PHE A 127 22.46 3.69 -15.04
C PHE A 127 21.58 3.15 -16.19
N ALA A 128 20.34 3.62 -16.28
CA ALA A 128 19.38 3.26 -17.33
C ALA A 128 19.50 4.11 -18.60
N TYR A 129 20.34 5.15 -18.62
CA TYR A 129 20.51 5.97 -19.81
C TYR A 129 21.14 5.15 -20.95
N GLY A 130 20.48 5.18 -22.10
CA GLY A 130 20.91 4.54 -23.34
C GLY A 130 20.73 3.02 -23.32
N LYS A 131 19.93 2.50 -22.39
CA LYS A 131 19.67 1.06 -22.30
C LYS A 131 18.42 0.68 -23.08
N ASP A 132 18.56 -0.28 -24.00
CA ASP A 132 17.47 -0.73 -24.86
C ASP A 132 16.28 -1.29 -24.05
N TRP A 133 16.56 -1.96 -22.92
CA TRP A 133 15.53 -2.51 -22.05
C TRP A 133 14.56 -1.44 -21.54
N LEU A 134 15.03 -0.21 -21.32
CA LEU A 134 14.19 0.88 -20.81
C LEU A 134 13.12 1.24 -21.83
N PHE A 135 13.50 1.36 -23.10
CA PHE A 135 12.58 1.64 -24.21
C PHE A 135 11.72 0.44 -24.60
N GLY A 136 12.12 -0.79 -24.21
CA GLY A 136 11.28 -1.98 -24.36
C GLY A 136 10.19 -2.11 -23.30
N LEU A 137 10.32 -1.39 -22.18
CA LEU A 137 9.39 -1.45 -21.05
C LEU A 137 8.54 -0.18 -20.92
N ALA A 138 9.18 0.98 -20.94
CA ALA A 138 8.55 2.29 -20.85
C ALA A 138 8.02 2.77 -22.21
N ASP A 139 6.90 3.48 -22.19
CA ASP A 139 6.33 4.07 -23.40
C ASP A 139 6.97 5.44 -23.70
N ASP A 140 7.25 6.23 -22.66
CA ASP A 140 7.98 7.48 -22.75
C ASP A 140 9.14 7.54 -21.76
N VAL A 141 10.28 8.05 -22.20
CA VAL A 141 11.42 8.34 -21.33
C VAL A 141 11.75 9.82 -21.38
N LEU A 142 11.61 10.48 -20.23
CA LEU A 142 11.86 11.91 -20.04
C LEU A 142 13.26 12.12 -19.45
N VAL A 143 13.95 13.16 -19.88
CA VAL A 143 15.26 13.58 -19.35
C VAL A 143 15.34 15.09 -19.23
N TYR A 144 16.10 15.59 -18.26
CA TYR A 144 16.46 17.01 -18.22
C TYR A 144 17.69 17.27 -19.10
N SER A 145 17.60 18.27 -19.97
CA SER A 145 18.78 18.79 -20.69
C SER A 145 18.58 20.25 -21.05
N ASN A 146 19.66 21.03 -20.94
CA ASN A 146 19.70 22.42 -21.42
C ASN A 146 20.09 22.50 -22.91
N ASP A 147 20.72 21.44 -23.43
CA ASP A 147 21.05 21.31 -24.83
C ASP A 147 19.98 20.44 -25.52
N SER A 148 19.40 20.96 -26.61
CA SER A 148 18.51 20.21 -27.51
C SER A 148 19.23 19.11 -28.30
N LYS A 149 20.52 18.87 -28.01
CA LYS A 149 21.35 17.80 -28.57
C LYS A 149 21.40 16.59 -27.63
N THR A 150 20.25 16.00 -27.33
CA THR A 150 20.24 14.57 -26.98
C THR A 150 20.71 13.76 -28.19
N ASP A 151 21.38 12.63 -27.96
CA ASP A 151 21.80 11.73 -29.03
C ASP A 151 20.58 11.40 -29.91
N SER A 152 20.60 11.88 -31.17
CA SER A 152 19.44 11.86 -32.08
C SER A 152 18.96 10.45 -32.42
N LYS A 153 19.67 9.42 -31.97
CA LYS A 153 19.32 8.01 -32.10
C LYS A 153 18.38 7.50 -31.01
N LEU A 154 18.33 8.15 -29.85
CA LEU A 154 17.55 7.70 -28.70
C LEU A 154 16.27 8.53 -28.57
N ASN A 155 15.12 7.86 -28.42
CA ASN A 155 13.80 8.49 -28.40
C ASN A 155 13.46 9.09 -27.01
N TYR A 156 14.26 10.03 -26.55
CA TYR A 156 14.00 10.77 -25.32
C TYR A 156 13.14 12.00 -25.55
N LYS A 157 12.24 12.28 -24.60
CA LYS A 157 11.57 13.57 -24.50
C LYS A 157 12.36 14.47 -23.58
N VAL A 158 12.97 15.51 -24.15
CA VAL A 158 13.81 16.46 -23.42
C VAL A 158 12.95 17.52 -22.76
N LEU A 159 13.25 17.79 -21.49
CA LEU A 159 12.61 18.82 -20.69
C LEU A 159 13.63 19.87 -20.24
N PRO A 160 13.22 21.15 -20.13
CA PRO A 160 14.06 22.15 -19.49
C PRO A 160 14.28 21.79 -18.02
N HIS A 161 15.48 22.00 -17.51
CA HIS A 161 15.76 21.75 -16.09
C HIS A 161 14.97 22.70 -15.17
N ASP A 162 14.81 23.96 -15.59
CA ASP A 162 13.96 24.94 -14.93
C ASP A 162 12.52 24.87 -15.48
N VAL A 163 11.72 24.01 -14.87
CA VAL A 163 10.33 23.76 -15.28
C VAL A 163 9.36 24.89 -14.89
N ARG A 164 9.79 25.85 -14.06
CA ARG A 164 8.96 27.00 -13.62
C ARG A 164 9.36 28.31 -14.30
N GLY A 165 10.55 28.39 -14.89
CA GLY A 165 11.11 29.65 -15.40
C GLY A 165 11.54 30.63 -14.31
N MET A 166 11.71 30.16 -13.07
CA MET A 166 12.10 30.96 -11.90
C MET A 166 13.39 30.46 -11.24
N GLY A 167 14.06 29.50 -11.86
CA GLY A 167 15.19 28.76 -11.29
C GLY A 167 14.76 27.54 -10.47
N ARG A 168 15.69 26.59 -10.34
CA ARG A 168 15.56 25.35 -9.59
C ARG A 168 16.73 25.26 -8.61
N SER A 169 16.43 25.09 -7.32
CA SER A 169 17.47 25.02 -6.29
C SER A 169 18.11 23.63 -6.19
N ASN A 170 19.15 23.51 -5.35
CA ASN A 170 19.74 22.23 -4.99
C ASN A 170 19.00 21.51 -3.85
N ASP A 171 17.89 22.07 -3.36
CA ASP A 171 17.10 21.46 -2.30
C ASP A 171 16.47 20.14 -2.74
N ARG A 172 16.64 19.09 -1.93
CA ARG A 172 16.17 17.74 -2.27
C ARG A 172 14.64 17.68 -2.35
N VAL A 173 13.94 18.35 -1.43
CA VAL A 173 12.48 18.30 -1.35
C VAL A 173 11.88 19.05 -2.53
N GLU A 174 12.40 20.22 -2.85
CA GLU A 174 12.02 20.97 -4.05
C GLU A 174 12.22 20.13 -5.32
N ASN A 175 13.37 19.46 -5.45
CA ASN A 175 13.67 18.66 -6.63
C ASN A 175 12.69 17.50 -6.82
N ILE A 176 12.45 16.70 -5.78
CA ILE A 176 11.48 15.59 -5.83
C ILE A 176 10.08 16.10 -6.23
N ARG A 177 9.66 17.21 -5.64
CA ARG A 177 8.35 17.82 -5.90
C ARG A 177 8.20 18.26 -7.36
N LEU A 178 9.23 18.89 -7.92
CA LEU A 178 9.24 19.31 -9.33
C LEU A 178 9.28 18.11 -10.28
N ASP A 179 10.04 17.06 -9.94
CA ASP A 179 10.09 15.81 -10.71
C ASP A 179 8.73 15.14 -10.77
N HIS A 180 8.00 15.09 -9.64
CA HIS A 180 6.61 14.66 -9.64
C HIS A 180 5.75 15.56 -10.53
N SER A 181 5.83 16.89 -10.40
CA SER A 181 5.01 17.81 -11.20
C SER A 181 5.17 17.62 -12.72
N VAL A 182 6.36 17.24 -13.17
CA VAL A 182 6.66 16.90 -14.56
C VAL A 182 5.93 15.65 -15.01
N LEU A 183 5.93 14.60 -14.18
CA LEU A 183 5.21 13.35 -14.46
C LEU A 183 3.69 13.57 -14.47
N PHE A 184 3.17 14.38 -13.54
CA PHE A 184 1.76 14.82 -13.55
C PHE A 184 1.43 15.52 -14.87
N GLU A 185 2.26 16.46 -15.32
CA GLU A 185 2.04 17.15 -16.60
C GLU A 185 2.09 16.19 -17.80
N ALA A 186 3.11 15.33 -17.86
CA ALA A 186 3.31 14.40 -18.96
C ALA A 186 2.11 13.45 -19.11
N CYS A 187 1.61 12.92 -18.00
CA CYS A 187 0.44 12.05 -17.99
C CYS A 187 -0.87 12.82 -18.23
N ARG A 188 -1.08 13.97 -17.59
CA ARG A 188 -2.31 14.77 -17.76
C ARG A 188 -2.56 15.17 -19.22
N ARG A 189 -1.51 15.47 -20.00
CA ARG A 189 -1.63 15.79 -21.44
C ARG A 189 -2.22 14.65 -22.29
N ARG A 190 -2.21 13.42 -21.78
CA ARG A 190 -2.80 12.24 -22.42
C ARG A 190 -4.25 11.98 -22.02
N ASP A 191 -4.75 12.76 -21.06
CA ASP A 191 -6.09 12.63 -20.48
C ASP A 191 -6.47 11.20 -20.02
N PRO A 192 -5.62 10.55 -19.19
CA PRO A 192 -5.90 9.20 -18.71
C PRO A 192 -7.04 9.22 -17.70
N THR A 193 -7.75 8.10 -17.49
CA THR A 193 -8.76 8.04 -16.41
C THR A 193 -8.13 8.25 -15.03
N TYR A 194 -6.96 7.64 -14.82
CA TYR A 194 -6.18 7.73 -13.58
C TYR A 194 -4.69 7.96 -13.86
N PHE A 195 -4.02 8.59 -12.91
CA PHE A 195 -2.56 8.73 -12.91
C PHE A 195 -1.97 8.01 -11.69
N ALA A 196 -0.98 7.14 -11.91
CA ALA A 196 -0.22 6.49 -10.85
C ALA A 196 1.17 7.13 -10.74
N LEU A 197 1.51 7.66 -9.57
CA LEU A 197 2.88 8.00 -9.21
C LEU A 197 3.50 6.81 -8.48
N ILE A 198 4.58 6.26 -9.02
CA ILE A 198 5.22 5.03 -8.53
C ILE A 198 6.72 5.29 -8.33
N GLU A 199 7.28 4.91 -7.18
CA GLU A 199 8.74 4.99 -6.93
C GLU A 199 9.52 3.93 -7.72
N ASP A 200 10.80 4.18 -7.98
CA ASP A 200 11.67 3.32 -8.79
C ASP A 200 12.18 2.05 -8.08
N ASP A 201 11.85 1.86 -6.80
CA ASP A 201 12.33 0.77 -5.93
C ASP A 201 11.20 -0.05 -5.30
N ILE A 202 10.20 -0.40 -6.11
CA ILE A 202 9.09 -1.27 -5.71
C ILE A 202 9.09 -2.61 -6.46
N ILE A 203 8.31 -3.56 -5.95
CA ILE A 203 7.97 -4.79 -6.64
C ILE A 203 6.46 -5.04 -6.55
N ALA A 204 5.81 -5.33 -7.68
CA ALA A 204 4.37 -5.55 -7.77
C ALA A 204 3.97 -7.03 -7.69
N THR A 205 2.78 -7.32 -7.13
CA THR A 205 2.15 -8.64 -7.27
C THR A 205 1.73 -8.90 -8.72
N PRO A 206 1.69 -10.15 -9.20
CA PRO A 206 1.26 -10.47 -10.57
C PRO A 206 -0.15 -9.96 -10.93
N ASP A 207 -1.03 -9.86 -9.94
CA ASP A 207 -2.43 -9.47 -10.09
C ASP A 207 -2.70 -7.99 -9.74
N TRP A 208 -1.64 -7.17 -9.61
CA TRP A 208 -1.75 -5.79 -9.14
C TRP A 208 -2.77 -4.97 -9.94
N PHE A 209 -2.77 -5.11 -11.28
CA PHE A 209 -3.64 -4.32 -12.15
C PHE A 209 -5.11 -4.73 -12.04
N THR A 210 -5.37 -6.04 -11.97
CA THR A 210 -6.72 -6.56 -11.73
C THR A 210 -7.26 -6.06 -10.38
N ARG A 211 -6.44 -6.13 -9.33
CA ARG A 211 -6.81 -5.66 -7.98
C ARG A 211 -6.99 -4.15 -7.93
N PHE A 212 -6.16 -3.40 -8.63
CA PHE A 212 -6.30 -1.96 -8.83
C PHE A 212 -7.62 -1.59 -9.48
N LYS A 213 -7.95 -2.18 -10.64
CA LYS A 213 -9.22 -1.92 -11.35
C LYS A 213 -10.43 -2.17 -10.46
N LYS A 214 -10.44 -3.29 -9.74
CA LYS A 214 -11.51 -3.61 -8.79
C LYS A 214 -11.56 -2.59 -7.63
N GLY A 215 -10.40 -2.17 -7.14
CA GLY A 215 -10.29 -1.22 -6.04
C GLY A 215 -10.82 0.16 -6.40
N VAL A 216 -10.45 0.73 -7.54
CA VAL A 216 -10.96 2.05 -7.95
C VAL A 216 -12.47 2.05 -8.15
N ILE A 217 -13.05 0.98 -8.74
CA ILE A 217 -14.50 0.86 -8.87
C ILE A 217 -15.18 0.90 -7.49
N GLU A 218 -14.62 0.19 -6.51
CA GLU A 218 -15.14 0.18 -5.14
C GLU A 218 -14.99 1.55 -4.45
N VAL A 219 -13.87 2.26 -4.67
CA VAL A 219 -13.65 3.62 -4.13
C VAL A 219 -14.62 4.61 -4.73
N GLU A 220 -14.78 4.63 -6.06
CA GLU A 220 -15.71 5.55 -6.75
C GLU A 220 -17.15 5.34 -6.27
N GLN A 221 -17.57 4.08 -6.09
CA GLN A 221 -18.87 3.76 -5.53
C GLN A 221 -19.02 4.32 -4.11
N LYS A 222 -18.04 4.08 -3.22
CA LYS A 222 -18.07 4.58 -1.84
C LYS A 222 -18.04 6.11 -1.77
N ALA A 223 -17.25 6.76 -2.60
CA ALA A 223 -17.15 8.22 -2.71
C ALA A 223 -18.50 8.83 -3.15
N THR A 224 -19.13 8.21 -4.15
CA THR A 224 -20.48 8.60 -4.62
C THR A 224 -21.52 8.44 -3.52
N ASP A 225 -21.57 7.27 -2.86
CA ASP A 225 -22.53 6.99 -1.79
C ASP A 225 -22.36 7.97 -0.60
N ALA A 226 -21.11 8.28 -0.24
CA ALA A 226 -20.77 9.21 0.84
C ALA A 226 -20.90 10.68 0.46
N HIS A 227 -21.13 11.00 -0.82
CA HIS A 227 -21.08 12.37 -1.37
C HIS A 227 -19.77 13.10 -0.99
N GLN A 228 -18.66 12.36 -1.02
CA GLN A 228 -17.34 12.83 -0.61
C GLN A 228 -16.30 12.40 -1.65
N ASP A 229 -15.56 13.37 -2.19
CA ASP A 229 -14.49 13.12 -3.16
C ASP A 229 -13.26 12.46 -2.49
N TRP A 230 -12.34 11.93 -3.31
CA TRP A 230 -11.19 11.17 -2.82
C TRP A 230 -9.89 11.58 -3.52
N MET A 231 -8.83 11.72 -2.73
CA MET A 231 -7.54 12.21 -3.19
C MET A 231 -6.76 11.15 -3.98
N TYR A 232 -6.56 9.99 -3.36
CA TYR A 232 -5.82 8.88 -3.97
C TYR A 232 -6.20 7.52 -3.39
N LEU A 233 -5.81 6.49 -4.16
CA LEU A 233 -5.77 5.09 -3.78
C LEU A 233 -4.30 4.66 -3.69
N ARG A 234 -3.90 4.26 -2.48
CA ARG A 234 -2.58 3.71 -2.21
C ARG A 234 -2.48 2.27 -2.73
N LEU A 235 -1.47 2.00 -3.56
CA LEU A 235 -1.08 0.65 -3.95
C LEU A 235 -0.07 0.04 -2.97
N PHE A 236 0.59 0.90 -2.18
CA PHE A 236 1.47 0.58 -1.08
C PHE A 236 1.11 1.37 0.18
N TYR A 237 1.25 0.73 1.34
CA TYR A 237 1.31 1.42 2.62
C TYR A 237 2.22 0.64 3.58
N SER A 238 2.88 1.36 4.48
CA SER A 238 3.62 0.70 5.54
C SER A 238 2.69 0.23 6.66
N GLU A 239 2.88 -1.01 7.09
CA GLU A 239 2.16 -1.58 8.23
C GLU A 239 2.82 -1.23 9.58
N ILE A 240 4.01 -0.61 9.58
CA ILE A 240 4.73 -0.22 10.81
C ILE A 240 3.90 0.73 11.67
N PHE A 241 3.17 1.65 11.03
CA PHE A 241 2.33 2.65 11.70
C PHE A 241 0.91 2.15 12.03
N MET A 242 0.59 0.90 11.70
CA MET A 242 -0.76 0.32 11.86
C MET A 242 -0.91 -0.53 13.13
N GLY A 243 -0.05 -0.30 14.12
CA GLY A 243 -0.11 -0.96 15.42
C GLY A 243 -1.23 -0.44 16.33
N TRP A 244 -1.17 -0.82 17.60
CA TRP A 244 -2.03 -0.26 18.65
C TRP A 244 -1.58 1.17 18.96
N ASN A 245 -2.35 2.15 18.52
CA ASN A 245 -2.04 3.57 18.58
C ASN A 245 -2.87 4.27 19.67
N ASN A 246 -2.23 5.14 20.46
CA ASN A 246 -2.90 5.82 21.59
C ASN A 246 -3.99 6.80 21.13
N GLU A 247 -3.88 7.34 19.92
CA GLU A 247 -4.85 8.28 19.35
C GLU A 247 -6.20 7.62 19.02
N GLU A 248 -6.25 6.28 18.99
CA GLU A 248 -7.44 5.48 18.69
C GLU A 248 -8.01 4.77 19.94
N ILE A 249 -7.54 5.13 21.14
CA ILE A 249 -7.97 4.47 22.39
C ILE A 249 -9.49 4.44 22.57
N PHE A 250 -10.18 5.50 22.13
CA PHE A 250 -11.64 5.57 22.18
C PHE A 250 -12.30 4.59 21.20
N ASP A 251 -11.71 4.37 20.03
CA ASP A 251 -12.24 3.42 19.06
C ASP A 251 -12.04 1.98 19.54
N TYR A 252 -10.90 1.69 20.17
CA TYR A 252 -10.67 0.40 20.82
C TYR A 252 -11.66 0.18 21.97
N LEU A 253 -11.89 1.19 22.80
CA LEU A 253 -12.84 1.11 23.90
C LEU A 253 -14.27 0.91 23.41
N LYS A 254 -14.68 1.56 22.32
CA LYS A 254 -16.00 1.34 21.69
C LYS A 254 -16.18 -0.13 21.32
N VAL A 255 -15.20 -0.74 20.66
CA VAL A 255 -15.27 -2.17 20.27
C VAL A 255 -15.37 -3.08 21.51
N VAL A 256 -14.58 -2.81 22.55
CA VAL A 256 -14.64 -3.55 23.81
C VAL A 256 -16.03 -3.43 24.46
N ILE A 257 -16.55 -2.21 24.60
CA ILE A 257 -17.88 -1.95 25.19
C ILE A 257 -18.97 -2.64 24.35
N LEU A 258 -18.91 -2.53 23.03
CA LEU A 258 -19.86 -3.21 22.13
C LEU A 258 -19.81 -4.73 22.30
N GLY A 259 -18.63 -5.32 22.46
CA GLY A 259 -18.47 -6.75 22.77
C GLY A 259 -19.13 -7.15 24.08
N TYR A 260 -18.89 -6.42 25.17
CA TYR A 260 -19.53 -6.69 26.47
C TYR A 260 -21.05 -6.48 26.43
N THR A 261 -21.53 -5.40 25.82
CA THR A 261 -22.96 -5.08 25.74
C THR A 261 -23.72 -6.12 24.90
N ALA A 262 -23.19 -6.53 23.75
CA ALA A 262 -23.78 -7.58 22.93
C ALA A 262 -23.88 -8.91 23.68
N LEU A 263 -22.84 -9.28 24.44
CA LEU A 263 -22.87 -10.50 25.25
C LEU A 263 -23.91 -10.40 26.37
N ILE A 264 -23.95 -9.29 27.10
CA ILE A 264 -24.94 -9.07 28.17
C ILE A 264 -26.35 -9.14 27.58
N ALA A 265 -26.59 -8.52 26.43
CA ALA A 265 -27.88 -8.61 25.72
C ALA A 265 -28.23 -10.06 25.37
N CYS A 266 -27.29 -10.84 24.81
CA CYS A 266 -27.47 -12.26 24.53
C CYS A 266 -27.78 -13.08 25.79
N LEU A 267 -27.10 -12.81 26.91
CA LEU A 267 -27.36 -13.45 28.20
C LEU A 267 -28.77 -13.13 28.72
N LEU A 268 -29.19 -11.85 28.64
CA LEU A 268 -30.53 -11.42 29.04
C LEU A 268 -31.62 -12.02 28.14
N LEU A 269 -31.38 -12.13 26.84
CA LEU A 269 -32.28 -12.80 25.91
C LEU A 269 -32.38 -14.30 26.21
N ALA A 270 -31.26 -14.98 26.46
CA ALA A 270 -31.24 -16.39 26.84
C ALA A 270 -32.02 -16.62 28.14
N LEU A 271 -31.86 -15.74 29.14
CA LEU A 271 -32.61 -15.76 30.38
C LEU A 271 -34.12 -15.56 30.16
N ARG A 272 -34.52 -14.57 29.36
CA ARG A 272 -35.93 -14.31 29.02
C ARG A 272 -36.58 -15.49 28.27
N CYS A 273 -35.88 -16.05 27.28
CA CYS A 273 -36.36 -17.23 26.54
C CYS A 273 -36.52 -18.45 27.46
N ARG A 274 -35.65 -18.61 28.45
CA ARG A 274 -35.71 -19.70 29.43
C ARG A 274 -36.83 -19.51 30.45
N GLN A 275 -37.05 -18.29 30.94
CA GLN A 275 -38.19 -17.95 31.81
C GLN A 275 -39.54 -18.21 31.14
N ARG A 276 -39.67 -17.88 29.85
CA ARG A 276 -40.90 -18.16 29.08
C ARG A 276 -41.15 -19.65 28.88
N ARG A 277 -40.11 -20.48 28.87
CA ARG A 277 -40.21 -21.95 28.65
C ARG A 277 -40.34 -22.76 29.94
N HIS A 278 -39.90 -22.23 31.08
CA HIS A 278 -39.95 -22.93 32.37
C HIS A 278 -40.35 -21.97 33.51
N ALA A 279 -41.48 -22.25 34.17
CA ALA A 279 -41.97 -21.55 35.37
C ALA A 279 -41.25 -21.95 36.67
N GLY A 280 -39.96 -22.30 36.60
CA GLY A 280 -39.16 -22.80 37.72
C GLY A 280 -37.92 -21.93 38.01
N SER A 281 -37.44 -22.01 39.26
CA SER A 281 -36.41 -21.18 39.92
C SER A 281 -35.36 -20.50 39.00
N PHE A 282 -35.18 -19.21 39.25
CA PHE A 282 -34.69 -18.16 38.35
C PHE A 282 -33.18 -18.20 38.02
N ALA A 283 -32.34 -18.91 38.76
CA ALA A 283 -30.93 -19.11 38.43
C ALA A 283 -30.35 -20.29 39.22
N THR A 284 -29.81 -21.30 38.53
CA THR A 284 -29.00 -22.32 39.22
C THR A 284 -27.64 -21.72 39.59
N LYS A 285 -27.03 -22.16 40.70
CA LYS A 285 -25.66 -21.73 41.10
C LYS A 285 -24.67 -21.87 39.94
N ASP A 286 -24.80 -22.93 39.15
CA ASP A 286 -23.99 -23.18 37.95
C ASP A 286 -24.13 -22.09 36.89
N PHE A 287 -25.33 -21.53 36.69
CA PHE A 287 -25.55 -20.46 35.72
C PHE A 287 -24.86 -19.17 36.17
N ALA A 288 -25.04 -18.78 37.44
CA ALA A 288 -24.39 -17.60 38.00
C ALA A 288 -22.85 -17.71 37.96
N GLN A 289 -22.31 -18.88 38.29
CA GLN A 289 -20.87 -19.17 38.16
C GLN A 289 -20.39 -19.08 36.71
N THR A 290 -21.14 -19.61 35.75
CA THR A 290 -20.78 -19.53 34.32
C THR A 290 -20.76 -18.08 33.83
N VAL A 291 -21.74 -17.26 34.23
CA VAL A 291 -21.78 -15.83 33.90
C VAL A 291 -20.60 -15.08 34.53
N ALA A 292 -20.27 -15.37 35.79
CA ALA A 292 -19.12 -14.79 36.46
C ALA A 292 -17.79 -15.14 35.75
N LEU A 293 -17.62 -16.40 35.32
CA LEU A 293 -16.46 -16.82 34.54
C LEU A 293 -16.40 -16.12 33.17
N LEU A 294 -17.52 -16.02 32.47
CA LEU A 294 -17.60 -15.36 31.17
C LEU A 294 -17.17 -13.88 31.26
N LEU A 295 -17.80 -13.12 32.14
CA LEU A 295 -17.59 -11.68 32.27
C LEU A 295 -16.27 -11.33 32.96
N GLY A 296 -15.89 -12.09 33.99
CA GLY A 296 -14.74 -11.78 34.85
C GLY A 296 -13.42 -12.45 34.43
N LEU A 297 -13.45 -13.48 33.58
CA LEU A 297 -12.25 -14.23 33.21
C LEU A 297 -12.11 -14.42 31.70
N TRP A 298 -13.12 -14.99 31.04
CA TRP A 298 -12.96 -15.41 29.65
C TRP A 298 -12.86 -14.22 28.68
N ILE A 299 -13.72 -13.20 28.82
CA ILE A 299 -13.63 -12.01 27.97
C ILE A 299 -12.34 -11.24 28.23
N PRO A 300 -11.95 -10.90 29.48
CA PRO A 300 -10.65 -10.28 29.74
C PRO A 300 -9.48 -11.08 29.15
N ALA A 301 -9.50 -12.41 29.25
CA ALA A 301 -8.45 -13.26 28.68
C ALA A 301 -8.44 -13.22 27.14
N CYS A 302 -9.60 -13.21 26.48
CA CYS A 302 -9.69 -13.05 25.03
C CYS A 302 -9.21 -11.66 24.56
N LEU A 303 -9.57 -10.60 25.28
CA LEU A 303 -9.10 -9.25 25.00
C LEU A 303 -7.58 -9.14 25.18
N ALA A 304 -7.05 -9.67 26.29
CA ALA A 304 -5.62 -9.71 26.52
C ALA A 304 -4.89 -10.44 25.39
N LEU A 305 -5.41 -11.60 24.96
CA LEU A 305 -4.86 -12.33 23.83
C LEU A 305 -4.89 -11.50 22.54
N ALA A 306 -6.02 -10.82 22.24
CA ALA A 306 -6.14 -9.97 21.06
C ALA A 306 -5.06 -8.87 21.02
N PHE A 307 -4.84 -8.15 22.12
CA PHE A 307 -3.79 -7.13 22.18
C PHE A 307 -2.38 -7.74 22.07
N VAL A 308 -2.11 -8.85 22.77
CA VAL A 308 -0.81 -9.53 22.77
C VAL A 308 -0.47 -10.12 21.39
N SER A 309 -1.46 -10.58 20.62
CA SER A 309 -1.27 -11.06 19.25
C SER A 309 -0.90 -9.97 18.24
N GLY A 310 -1.16 -8.70 18.54
CA GLY A 310 -0.87 -7.58 17.65
C GLY A 310 -1.98 -7.31 16.61
N ARG A 311 -2.13 -6.03 16.28
CA ARG A 311 -3.22 -5.50 15.45
C ARG A 311 -3.13 -5.99 14.00
N ILE A 312 -1.94 -6.04 13.42
CA ILE A 312 -1.76 -6.44 12.01
C ILE A 312 -2.08 -7.94 11.87
N THR A 313 -1.67 -8.75 12.84
CA THR A 313 -1.97 -10.19 12.85
C THR A 313 -3.46 -10.44 12.97
N LEU A 314 -4.16 -9.71 13.84
CA LEU A 314 -5.61 -9.78 13.92
C LEU A 314 -6.29 -9.27 12.65
N HIS A 315 -5.80 -8.18 12.05
CA HIS A 315 -6.30 -7.66 10.78
C HIS A 315 -6.23 -8.75 9.70
N ARG A 316 -5.09 -9.42 9.53
CA ARG A 316 -4.94 -10.54 8.59
C ARG A 316 -5.93 -11.70 8.84
N LEU A 317 -6.29 -11.96 10.08
CA LEU A 317 -7.22 -13.04 10.44
C LEU A 317 -8.68 -12.68 10.15
N PHE A 318 -9.08 -11.46 10.48
CA PHE A 318 -10.49 -11.05 10.47
C PHE A 318 -10.92 -10.37 9.18
N THR A 319 -9.97 -9.82 8.42
CA THR A 319 -10.24 -9.15 7.17
C THR A 319 -10.47 -10.18 6.06
N ARG A 320 -11.74 -10.51 5.82
CA ARG A 320 -12.20 -11.24 4.63
C ARG A 320 -12.48 -10.24 3.51
N SER A 321 -11.46 -10.00 2.70
CA SER A 321 -11.51 -9.37 1.36
C SER A 321 -12.34 -8.07 1.20
N PRO A 322 -12.11 -6.98 1.96
CA PRO A 322 -12.28 -5.67 1.35
C PRO A 322 -11.25 -5.54 0.23
N THR A 323 -11.61 -5.05 -0.96
CA THR A 323 -10.60 -4.72 -1.97
C THR A 323 -9.86 -3.44 -1.58
N VAL A 324 -10.58 -2.54 -0.89
CA VAL A 324 -10.08 -1.25 -0.42
C VAL A 324 -10.50 -0.94 1.00
N ARG A 325 -9.64 -0.21 1.71
CA ARG A 325 -9.89 0.33 3.06
C ARG A 325 -9.63 1.82 3.07
N GLU A 326 -10.50 2.57 3.74
CA GLU A 326 -10.25 3.99 3.98
C GLU A 326 -9.05 4.14 4.94
N MET A 327 -8.13 5.03 4.60
CA MET A 327 -6.89 5.27 5.32
C MET A 327 -6.74 6.77 5.63
N PRO A 328 -7.59 7.31 6.52
CA PRO A 328 -7.54 8.74 6.86
C PRO A 328 -6.28 9.11 7.65
N ARG A 329 -5.68 8.14 8.35
CA ARG A 329 -4.50 8.30 9.21
C ARG A 329 -3.50 7.17 8.96
N TYR A 330 -2.26 7.39 9.38
CA TYR A 330 -1.16 6.41 9.33
C TYR A 330 -0.79 5.95 7.91
N GLY A 331 -1.26 6.67 6.90
CA GLY A 331 -0.73 6.56 5.55
C GLY A 331 0.64 7.19 5.53
N CYS A 332 1.69 6.38 5.47
CA CYS A 332 3.01 6.86 5.11
C CYS A 332 3.32 6.54 3.66
N CYS A 333 4.20 7.39 3.12
CA CYS A 333 5.14 7.07 2.05
C CYS A 333 4.49 7.07 0.65
N ALA A 334 5.25 7.39 -0.40
CA ALA A 334 4.71 7.68 -1.74
C ALA A 334 5.03 6.61 -2.79
N GLN A 335 5.34 5.38 -2.37
CA GLN A 335 5.78 4.27 -3.25
C GLN A 335 4.81 3.96 -4.38
N GLY A 336 3.51 4.16 -4.16
CA GLY A 336 2.50 3.98 -5.19
C GLY A 336 1.18 4.63 -4.83
N LEU A 337 0.90 5.76 -5.47
CA LEU A 337 -0.31 6.56 -5.30
C LEU A 337 -1.03 6.69 -6.63
N VAL A 338 -2.33 6.36 -6.66
CA VAL A 338 -3.18 6.57 -7.85
C VAL A 338 -4.16 7.70 -7.60
N PHE A 339 -4.20 8.67 -8.50
CA PHE A 339 -5.02 9.87 -8.44
C PHE A 339 -6.05 9.86 -9.59
N PRO A 340 -7.29 10.31 -9.34
CA PRO A 340 -8.24 10.67 -10.39
C PRO A 340 -7.71 11.78 -11.29
N ASN A 341 -8.05 11.75 -12.58
CA ASN A 341 -7.63 12.76 -13.55
C ASN A 341 -8.02 14.20 -13.13
N HIS A 342 -9.23 14.39 -12.59
CA HIS A 342 -9.75 15.71 -12.26
C HIS A 342 -8.95 16.45 -11.17
N HIS A 343 -8.08 15.75 -10.43
CA HIS A 343 -7.18 16.37 -9.46
C HIS A 343 -5.80 16.76 -10.03
N LEU A 344 -5.41 16.24 -11.20
CA LEU A 344 -4.01 16.34 -11.67
C LEU A 344 -3.55 17.76 -11.93
N GLN A 345 -4.40 18.63 -12.47
CA GLN A 345 -4.04 20.03 -12.71
C GLN A 345 -3.74 20.76 -11.39
N ASN A 346 -4.65 20.69 -10.42
CA ASN A 346 -4.48 21.39 -9.14
C ASN A 346 -3.28 20.84 -8.36
N LEU A 347 -3.05 19.51 -8.42
CA LEU A 347 -1.88 18.89 -7.79
C LEU A 347 -0.58 19.29 -8.48
N GLN A 348 -0.57 19.36 -9.81
CA GLN A 348 0.58 19.85 -10.58
C GLN A 348 0.93 21.28 -10.16
N ASP A 349 -0.06 22.17 -10.05
CA ASP A 349 0.14 23.57 -9.68
C ASP A 349 0.67 23.70 -8.25
N PHE A 350 0.09 22.94 -7.31
CA PHE A 350 0.53 22.86 -5.91
C PHE A 350 1.97 22.32 -5.79
N LEU A 351 2.34 21.33 -6.60
CA LEU A 351 3.72 20.81 -6.67
C LEU A 351 4.72 21.76 -7.34
N ARG A 352 4.28 22.80 -8.05
CA ARG A 352 5.18 23.83 -8.61
C ARG A 352 5.35 25.00 -7.66
N GLU A 353 4.24 25.45 -7.08
CA GLU A 353 4.16 26.66 -6.27
C GLU A 353 3.46 26.36 -4.95
N PRO A 354 4.20 25.86 -3.94
CA PRO A 354 3.59 25.43 -2.69
C PRO A 354 3.31 26.68 -1.85
N PRO A 355 2.15 26.81 -1.19
CA PRO A 355 1.83 28.00 -0.41
C PRO A 355 2.72 28.16 0.84
N PHE A 356 3.43 27.10 1.26
CA PHE A 356 4.37 27.12 2.38
C PHE A 356 5.47 26.06 2.19
N GLN A 357 6.52 26.10 3.02
CA GLN A 357 7.55 25.06 3.03
C GLN A 357 7.03 23.81 3.75
N PHE A 358 7.09 22.65 3.09
CA PHE A 358 6.64 21.37 3.63
C PHE A 358 7.83 20.43 3.86
N PRO A 359 7.80 19.59 4.91
CA PRO A 359 8.68 18.44 5.00
C PRO A 359 8.19 17.34 4.05
N GLY A 360 8.88 17.14 2.92
CA GLY A 360 8.77 15.96 2.05
C GLY A 360 7.35 15.42 1.77
N ASP A 361 7.18 14.10 1.98
CA ASP A 361 6.04 13.24 1.60
C ASP A 361 4.68 13.64 2.20
N MET A 362 4.62 14.68 3.05
CA MET A 362 3.38 15.15 3.68
C MET A 362 2.58 16.12 2.80
N ILE A 363 3.14 16.59 1.68
CA ILE A 363 2.49 17.58 0.81
C ILE A 363 1.10 17.12 0.32
N MET A 364 0.97 15.84 -0.04
CA MET A 364 -0.30 15.26 -0.51
C MET A 364 -1.30 15.02 0.62
N GLU A 365 -0.81 14.72 1.83
CA GLU A 365 -1.64 14.50 3.01
C GLU A 365 -2.28 15.83 3.48
N ASP A 366 -1.51 16.92 3.41
CA ASP A 366 -1.97 18.26 3.75
C ASP A 366 -2.99 18.77 2.73
N TYR A 367 -2.71 18.60 1.44
CA TYR A 367 -3.66 18.94 0.38
C TYR A 367 -4.99 18.21 0.55
N ALA A 368 -4.97 16.90 0.82
CA ALA A 368 -6.18 16.11 1.03
C ALA A 368 -6.99 16.60 2.23
N ARG A 369 -6.31 16.90 3.34
CA ARG A 369 -6.93 17.44 4.56
C ARG A 369 -7.60 18.79 4.32
N ASP A 370 -6.90 19.72 3.68
CA ASP A 370 -7.39 21.09 3.48
C ASP A 370 -8.58 21.14 2.52
N HIS A 371 -8.71 20.14 1.63
CA HIS A 371 -9.83 20.01 0.69
C HIS A 371 -10.88 18.98 1.13
N GLY A 372 -10.76 18.38 2.31
CA GLY A 372 -11.72 17.38 2.83
C GLY A 372 -11.79 16.08 2.03
N LEU A 373 -10.74 15.75 1.28
CA LEU A 373 -10.68 14.58 0.41
C LEU A 373 -10.40 13.30 1.21
N SER A 374 -11.16 12.25 0.93
CA SER A 374 -10.93 10.93 1.51
C SER A 374 -9.68 10.26 0.91
N LYS A 375 -9.06 9.34 1.66
CA LYS A 375 -7.83 8.64 1.26
C LYS A 375 -8.05 7.15 1.40
N TRP A 376 -7.66 6.38 0.39
CA TRP A 376 -7.93 4.94 0.34
C TRP A 376 -6.65 4.14 0.13
N ALA A 377 -6.68 2.85 0.45
CA ALA A 377 -5.62 1.91 0.13
C ALA A 377 -6.19 0.57 -0.34
N LEU A 378 -5.52 -0.08 -1.28
CA LEU A 378 -5.74 -1.50 -1.56
C LEU A 378 -5.31 -2.30 -0.34
N ASP A 379 -6.19 -3.18 0.16
CA ASP A 379 -5.92 -4.00 1.35
C ASP A 379 -6.23 -5.47 1.01
N PRO A 380 -5.24 -6.36 0.89
CA PRO A 380 -3.81 -6.16 1.13
C PRO A 380 -3.10 -5.20 0.15
N SER A 381 -1.90 -4.74 0.49
CA SER A 381 -1.02 -4.03 -0.46
C SER A 381 -0.74 -4.87 -1.72
N VAL A 382 -0.59 -4.23 -2.88
CA VAL A 382 -0.18 -4.88 -4.15
C VAL A 382 1.27 -4.58 -4.52
N LEU A 383 1.91 -3.66 -3.82
CA LEU A 383 3.32 -3.33 -3.97
C LEU A 383 4.08 -3.61 -2.68
N GLN A 384 5.40 -3.71 -2.79
CA GLN A 384 6.34 -3.71 -1.68
C GLN A 384 7.59 -2.92 -2.05
N HIS A 385 8.09 -2.14 -1.11
CA HIS A 385 9.37 -1.45 -1.24
C HIS A 385 10.54 -2.43 -1.10
N VAL A 386 11.47 -2.40 -2.05
CA VAL A 386 12.67 -3.26 -2.06
C VAL A 386 13.95 -2.49 -1.75
N GLY A 387 13.89 -1.16 -1.68
CA GLY A 387 14.97 -0.27 -1.25
C GLY A 387 15.27 -0.32 0.24
N LEU A 388 15.72 -1.47 0.77
CA LEU A 388 16.05 -1.63 2.21
C LEU A 388 17.29 -0.84 2.68
N VAL A 389 17.95 -0.12 1.78
CA VAL A 389 19.12 0.73 2.08
C VAL A 389 18.69 2.17 1.83
N GLU A 390 18.50 2.93 2.91
CA GLU A 390 18.19 4.34 2.81
C GLU A 390 19.27 5.11 2.03
N SER A 391 18.81 6.08 1.24
CA SER A 391 19.61 7.18 0.68
C SER A 391 20.13 8.19 1.73
N SER A 392 19.90 7.93 3.02
CA SER A 392 20.24 8.80 4.15
C SER A 392 21.21 8.07 5.09
N ASP A 393 22.30 8.74 5.44
CA ASP A 393 23.34 8.25 6.36
C ASP A 393 22.74 7.77 7.70
N GLY A 394 22.53 6.47 7.86
CA GLY A 394 22.13 5.87 9.14
C GLY A 394 21.84 4.37 9.09
N PRO A 395 21.96 3.64 10.22
CA PRO A 395 21.67 2.20 10.31
C PRO A 395 20.17 1.89 10.46
N ARG A 396 19.27 2.82 10.13
CA ARG A 396 17.82 2.64 10.29
C ARG A 396 17.30 1.79 9.14
N ARG A 397 16.93 0.56 9.47
CA ARG A 397 16.36 -0.40 8.51
C ARG A 397 14.84 -0.22 8.50
N ALA A 398 14.33 0.29 7.37
CA ALA A 398 12.96 0.17 6.88
C ALA A 398 11.86 0.92 7.66
N GLU A 399 11.73 2.23 7.43
CA GLU A 399 10.46 2.95 7.71
C GLU A 399 9.36 2.63 6.67
N VAL A 400 9.73 1.94 5.58
CA VAL A 400 8.86 1.60 4.44
C VAL A 400 8.76 0.08 4.32
N TRP A 401 7.78 -0.54 4.97
CA TRP A 401 7.59 -2.00 4.93
C TRP A 401 6.14 -2.45 5.09
N ASN A 402 5.70 -3.43 4.30
CA ASN A 402 4.41 -4.11 4.45
C ASN A 402 4.63 -5.58 4.83
N PHE A 403 4.34 -5.95 6.08
CA PHE A 403 4.59 -7.30 6.58
C PHE A 403 3.64 -8.34 5.97
N SER A 404 2.41 -7.93 5.67
CA SER A 404 1.41 -8.79 5.03
C SER A 404 1.78 -9.16 3.59
N PHE A 405 2.45 -8.26 2.85
CA PHE A 405 2.98 -8.57 1.51
C PHE A 405 3.97 -9.74 1.56
N GLU A 406 4.86 -9.79 2.55
CA GLU A 406 5.83 -10.87 2.71
C GLU A 406 5.23 -12.22 3.13
N ARG A 407 3.93 -12.24 3.46
CA ARG A 407 3.17 -13.47 3.74
C ARG A 407 2.38 -13.98 2.55
N LEU A 408 2.35 -13.24 1.45
CA LEU A 408 1.72 -13.71 0.23
C LEU A 408 2.41 -15.00 -0.22
N LYS A 409 1.61 -15.93 -0.73
CA LYS A 409 2.12 -17.17 -1.31
C LYS A 409 2.22 -16.95 -2.81
N GLY A 410 3.33 -17.38 -3.41
CA GLY A 410 3.39 -17.50 -4.86
C GLY A 410 2.28 -18.44 -5.32
N SER A 411 1.36 -17.95 -6.13
CA SER A 411 0.69 -18.81 -7.08
C SER A 411 1.79 -19.33 -7.99
N LEU A 412 2.17 -20.60 -7.82
CA LEU A 412 2.81 -21.34 -8.91
C LEU A 412 1.79 -21.29 -10.05
N ALA A 413 2.10 -20.48 -11.05
CA ALA A 413 1.38 -20.48 -12.31
C ALA A 413 1.54 -21.85 -12.98
#